data_AF-A0A8T4DI74-F1
#
_entry.id   AF-A0A8T4DI74-F1
#
_cell.length_a   1.000
_cell.length_b   1.000
_cell.length_c   1.000
_cell.angle_alpha   90.00
_cell.angle_beta   90.00
_cell.angle_gamma   90.00
#
_symmetry.space_group_name_H-M   'P 1'
#
loop_
_entity.id
_entity.type
_entity.pdbx_description
1 polymer ?
#
loop_
_entity_poly.entity_id
_entity_poly.type
_entity_poly.pdbx_seq_one_letter_code
_entity_poly.pdbx_strand_id
1 'polypeptide(L)'
;MNTSSIQNREAKIAGIIREYSKWDVDRDWLFAENRSKSNIFRESFHKINDYLKDEDLALWYLAFSQSFGRKTEVMHRKMADLCTAADLPLITFETDFPRGCPYLERKDMVMKDILAIDFSKQTEEIVEDIKERYRSEKFYHGGKWCRNETFENCPFRNDCPICAWEKLMYDFHFPYRKQKRFFYYDSLCILNNSTISSFGDLFSKLNSQITDPTKRIIVIKTILEGIRGITTKTLLFLQMENIYRNRDLDYSELIFVDLHAIRVAKHVRFPYYEDYDLVTAIKKFCEKYNLTARQTDLALWEMGFLCTDAGCLRDNAKLFVFNWNNVPGSDSDQLIKFLIDECNIYWAEGAEINKIDDNRIIQIRKDENIARITLDEPEGKARLSVNNDKMLDLIVKNETEQLNVYRRCIFYDICTKRKELTGVEEKE
;
A
#
# COMPACT_ATOMS: atom_id res chain seq x y z
N MET A 1 -32.41 14.81 -6.70
CA MET A 1 -31.43 15.15 -7.76
C MET A 1 -32.02 14.76 -9.10
N ASN A 2 -31.91 15.59 -10.14
CA ASN A 2 -32.42 15.27 -11.47
C ASN A 2 -31.64 14.07 -12.05
N THR A 3 -32.31 13.08 -12.67
CA THR A 3 -31.71 11.84 -13.19
C THR A 3 -30.57 12.12 -14.18
N SER A 4 -30.68 13.19 -14.97
CA SER A 4 -29.63 13.67 -15.88
C SER A 4 -28.33 14.06 -15.14
N SER A 5 -28.42 14.63 -13.94
CA SER A 5 -27.24 15.02 -13.15
C SER A 5 -26.48 13.83 -12.57
N ILE A 6 -27.18 12.73 -12.27
CA ILE A 6 -26.58 11.51 -11.73
C ILE A 6 -25.82 10.78 -12.84
N GLN A 7 -26.45 10.60 -14.00
CA GLN A 7 -25.84 9.93 -15.16
C GLN A 7 -24.57 10.64 -15.65
N ASN A 8 -24.58 11.98 -15.68
CA ASN A 8 -23.40 12.78 -16.05
C ASN A 8 -22.23 12.59 -15.08
N ARG A 9 -22.52 12.41 -13.78
CA ARG A 9 -21.48 12.19 -12.75
C ARG A 9 -20.87 10.80 -12.89
N GLU A 10 -21.69 9.78 -13.04
CA GLU A 10 -21.24 8.40 -13.20
C GLU A 10 -20.38 8.22 -14.46
N ALA A 11 -20.80 8.82 -15.59
CA ALA A 11 -20.02 8.82 -16.83
C ALA A 11 -18.65 9.50 -16.67
N LYS A 12 -18.58 10.58 -15.86
CA LYS A 12 -17.32 11.25 -15.55
C LYS A 12 -16.39 10.39 -14.69
N ILE A 13 -16.93 9.67 -13.70
CA ILE A 13 -16.16 8.72 -12.89
C ILE A 13 -15.58 7.62 -13.80
N ALA A 14 -16.38 7.08 -14.72
CA ALA A 14 -15.92 6.07 -15.66
C ALA A 14 -14.83 6.60 -16.61
N GLY A 15 -14.95 7.84 -17.10
CA GLY A 15 -13.92 8.49 -17.91
C GLY A 15 -12.56 8.57 -17.20
N ILE A 16 -12.56 8.96 -15.92
CA ILE A 16 -11.36 9.02 -15.08
C ILE A 16 -10.77 7.61 -14.92
N ILE A 17 -11.60 6.63 -14.57
CA ILE A 17 -11.14 5.24 -14.42
C ILE A 17 -10.44 4.75 -15.69
N ARG A 18 -11.01 5.00 -16.87
CA ARG A 18 -10.38 4.63 -18.15
C ARG A 18 -9.06 5.35 -18.36
N GLU A 19 -8.97 6.63 -18.06
CA GLU A 19 -7.74 7.41 -18.25
C GLU A 19 -6.58 6.89 -17.38
N TYR A 20 -6.84 6.61 -16.11
CA TYR A 20 -5.82 6.12 -15.18
C TYR A 20 -5.45 4.66 -15.43
N SER A 21 -6.37 3.86 -15.96
CA SER A 21 -6.12 2.45 -16.31
C SER A 21 -5.57 2.24 -17.73
N LYS A 22 -5.26 3.32 -18.48
CA LYS A 22 -4.62 3.21 -19.81
C LYS A 22 -3.24 2.58 -19.76
N TRP A 23 -2.56 2.69 -18.63
CA TRP A 23 -1.26 2.06 -18.41
C TRP A 23 -1.53 0.78 -17.63
N ASP A 24 -1.69 -0.33 -18.34
CA ASP A 24 -1.75 -1.63 -17.69
C ASP A 24 -0.42 -1.84 -16.95
N VAL A 25 -0.49 -1.85 -15.62
CA VAL A 25 0.63 -2.26 -14.76
C VAL A 25 0.64 -3.78 -14.81
N ASP A 26 1.35 -4.33 -15.79
CA ASP A 26 1.65 -5.76 -15.88
C ASP A 26 3.15 -6.02 -15.65
N ARG A 27 3.53 -7.30 -15.63
CA ARG A 27 4.92 -7.74 -15.47
C ARG A 27 5.83 -7.07 -16.49
N ASP A 28 5.38 -7.01 -17.74
CA ASP A 28 6.12 -6.36 -18.81
C ASP A 28 6.27 -4.86 -18.53
N TRP A 29 5.27 -4.16 -18.00
CA TRP A 29 5.42 -2.77 -17.55
C TRP A 29 6.43 -2.61 -16.40
N LEU A 30 6.43 -3.54 -15.44
CA LEU A 30 7.43 -3.56 -14.36
C LEU A 30 8.85 -3.70 -14.93
N PHE A 31 9.03 -4.46 -16.01
CA PHE A 31 10.34 -4.74 -16.61
C PHE A 31 10.75 -3.84 -17.77
N ALA A 32 9.83 -3.41 -18.64
CA ALA A 32 10.12 -3.07 -20.02
C ALA A 32 10.44 -1.60 -20.27
N GLU A 33 9.91 -0.61 -19.55
CA GLU A 33 10.13 0.79 -19.94
C GLU A 33 10.33 1.76 -18.78
N ASN A 34 11.53 2.36 -18.73
CA ASN A 34 12.01 3.48 -17.88
C ASN A 34 12.54 3.17 -16.47
N ARG A 35 13.74 2.56 -16.37
CA ARG A 35 14.59 2.72 -15.16
C ARG A 35 14.84 4.21 -14.82
N SER A 36 14.56 5.10 -15.78
CA SER A 36 14.64 6.55 -15.69
C SER A 36 13.46 7.25 -15.01
N LYS A 37 12.30 6.60 -14.82
CA LYS A 37 11.20 7.20 -14.05
C LYS A 37 11.44 6.87 -12.59
N SER A 38 11.78 7.90 -11.79
CA SER A 38 12.05 7.76 -10.35
C SER A 38 10.77 7.40 -9.59
N ASN A 39 10.37 6.13 -9.67
CA ASN A 39 9.29 5.57 -8.89
C ASN A 39 9.92 4.65 -7.83
N ILE A 40 9.84 5.09 -6.57
CA ILE A 40 10.43 4.43 -5.42
C ILE A 40 10.03 2.95 -5.32
N PHE A 41 8.78 2.62 -5.61
CA PHE A 41 8.32 1.23 -5.59
C PHE A 41 9.06 0.38 -6.62
N ARG A 42 9.27 0.92 -7.83
CA ARG A 42 9.92 0.20 -8.92
C ARG A 42 11.42 0.06 -8.71
N GLU A 43 12.06 1.10 -8.21
CA GLU A 43 13.46 1.07 -7.78
C GLU A 43 13.66 0.02 -6.69
N SER A 44 12.77 0.01 -5.69
CA SER A 44 12.79 -0.98 -4.60
C SER A 44 12.54 -2.41 -5.12
N PHE A 45 11.60 -2.59 -6.05
CA PHE A 45 11.34 -3.88 -6.71
C PHE A 45 12.57 -4.42 -7.41
N HIS A 46 13.16 -3.62 -8.32
CA HIS A 46 14.35 -4.07 -9.05
C HIS A 46 15.51 -4.33 -8.11
N LYS A 47 15.71 -3.49 -7.08
CA LYS A 47 16.76 -3.70 -6.08
C LYS A 47 16.62 -5.03 -5.35
N ILE A 48 15.39 -5.39 -4.94
CA ILE A 48 15.11 -6.68 -4.29
C ILE A 48 15.24 -7.83 -5.30
N ASN A 49 14.60 -7.73 -6.47
CA ASN A 49 14.62 -8.78 -7.49
C ASN A 49 16.02 -9.07 -8.03
N ASP A 50 16.84 -8.03 -8.24
CA ASP A 50 18.22 -8.20 -8.69
C ASP A 50 19.06 -8.95 -7.66
N TYR A 51 18.74 -8.83 -6.37
CA TYR A 51 19.39 -9.58 -5.30
C TYR A 51 18.86 -11.01 -5.16
N LEU A 52 17.53 -11.17 -5.12
CA LEU A 52 16.89 -12.47 -4.87
C LEU A 52 16.88 -13.39 -6.09
N LYS A 53 16.84 -12.83 -7.29
CA LYS A 53 16.54 -13.56 -8.54
C LYS A 53 15.20 -14.31 -8.50
N ASP A 54 14.28 -13.85 -7.66
CA ASP A 54 12.92 -14.36 -7.52
C ASP A 54 11.95 -13.18 -7.50
N GLU A 55 11.14 -13.11 -8.54
CA GLU A 55 10.22 -12.01 -8.79
C GLU A 55 9.03 -12.06 -7.83
N ASP A 56 8.44 -13.23 -7.64
CA ASP A 56 7.29 -13.41 -6.75
C ASP A 56 7.67 -13.07 -5.31
N LEU A 57 8.88 -13.46 -4.89
CA LEU A 57 9.42 -13.12 -3.58
C LEU A 57 9.79 -11.64 -3.45
N ALA A 58 10.31 -11.00 -4.51
CA ALA A 58 10.53 -9.56 -4.49
C ALA A 58 9.23 -8.78 -4.30
N LEU A 59 8.18 -9.20 -5.02
CA LEU A 59 6.85 -8.64 -4.85
C LEU A 59 6.35 -8.88 -3.42
N TRP A 60 6.51 -10.10 -2.89
CA TRP A 60 6.13 -10.50 -1.53
C TRP A 60 6.68 -9.56 -0.46
N TYR A 61 7.96 -9.19 -0.56
CA TYR A 61 8.59 -8.27 0.39
C TYR A 61 8.03 -6.85 0.29
N LEU A 62 7.89 -6.30 -0.92
CA LEU A 62 7.28 -4.98 -1.11
C LEU A 62 5.86 -4.95 -0.58
N ALA A 63 5.14 -6.03 -0.83
CA ALA A 63 3.81 -6.23 -0.37
C ALA A 63 3.80 -6.20 1.19
N PHE A 64 4.65 -7.00 1.85
CA PHE A 64 4.78 -7.03 3.30
C PHE A 64 5.13 -5.65 3.88
N SER A 65 5.95 -4.85 3.20
CA SER A 65 6.32 -3.50 3.63
C SER A 65 5.13 -2.53 3.73
N GLN A 66 4.06 -2.73 2.95
CA GLN A 66 2.86 -1.89 3.02
C GLN A 66 2.05 -2.13 4.30
N SER A 67 2.23 -3.27 4.95
CA SER A 67 1.51 -3.61 6.17
C SER A 67 1.89 -2.74 7.38
N PHE A 68 2.98 -1.96 7.30
CA PHE A 68 3.52 -1.18 8.43
C PHE A 68 2.75 0.09 8.74
N GLY A 69 1.75 0.46 7.94
CA GLY A 69 0.90 1.62 8.22
C GLY A 69 1.67 2.94 8.24
N ARG A 70 2.82 2.98 7.55
CA ARG A 70 3.63 4.17 7.28
C ARG A 70 3.52 4.51 5.81
N LYS A 71 4.10 5.65 5.40
CA LYS A 71 4.18 6.03 3.99
C LYS A 71 4.80 4.92 3.17
N THR A 72 4.08 4.48 2.15
CA THR A 72 4.42 3.34 1.29
C THR A 72 5.83 3.46 0.72
N GLU A 73 6.19 4.62 0.19
CA GLU A 73 7.52 4.89 -0.38
C GLU A 73 8.66 4.71 0.63
N VAL A 74 8.46 5.14 1.88
CA VAL A 74 9.47 4.97 2.94
C VAL A 74 9.63 3.49 3.28
N MET A 75 8.53 2.73 3.33
CA MET A 75 8.57 1.30 3.63
C MET A 75 9.14 0.46 2.49
N HIS A 76 8.88 0.82 1.24
CA HIS A 76 9.49 0.17 0.07
C HIS A 76 11.01 0.31 0.10
N ARG A 77 11.54 1.52 0.31
CA ARG A 77 12.99 1.73 0.42
C ARG A 77 13.61 0.94 1.55
N LYS A 78 13.05 1.05 2.76
CA LYS A 78 13.53 0.29 3.91
C LYS A 78 13.51 -1.21 3.67
N MET A 79 12.48 -1.73 3.00
CA MET A 79 12.38 -3.15 2.68
C MET A 79 13.44 -3.56 1.68
N ALA A 80 13.70 -2.75 0.66
CA ALA A 80 14.77 -3.01 -0.29
C ALA A 80 16.14 -2.98 0.38
N ASP A 81 16.39 -2.01 1.26
CA ASP A 81 17.62 -1.94 2.04
C ASP A 81 17.80 -3.18 2.93
N LEU A 82 16.75 -3.59 3.65
CA LEU A 82 16.75 -4.80 4.47
C LEU A 82 17.08 -6.03 3.64
N CYS A 83 16.37 -6.26 2.52
CA CYS A 83 16.60 -7.43 1.69
C CYS A 83 18.04 -7.46 1.16
N THR A 84 18.57 -6.34 0.67
CA THR A 84 19.92 -6.32 0.08
C THR A 84 21.07 -6.37 1.10
N ALA A 85 20.79 -6.15 2.38
CA ALA A 85 21.80 -6.18 3.45
C ALA A 85 21.71 -7.45 4.31
N ALA A 86 20.65 -8.24 4.17
CA ALA A 86 20.43 -9.45 4.95
C ALA A 86 21.11 -10.67 4.34
N ASP A 87 21.28 -11.70 5.18
CA ASP A 87 21.70 -13.03 4.77
C ASP A 87 20.71 -13.59 3.74
N LEU A 88 21.21 -13.99 2.56
CA LEU A 88 20.38 -14.42 1.45
C LEU A 88 19.52 -15.65 1.82
N PRO A 89 20.08 -16.73 2.42
CA PRO A 89 19.29 -17.86 2.90
C PRO A 89 18.19 -17.50 3.91
N LEU A 90 18.37 -16.45 4.71
CA LEU A 90 17.31 -15.99 5.61
C LEU A 90 16.16 -15.40 4.80
N ILE A 91 16.44 -14.47 3.88
CA ILE A 91 15.36 -13.79 3.15
C ILE A 91 14.75 -14.63 2.01
N THR A 92 15.44 -15.65 1.50
CA THR A 92 14.84 -16.65 0.59
C THR A 92 14.11 -17.76 1.34
N PHE A 93 14.04 -17.66 2.67
CA PHE A 93 13.44 -18.66 3.55
C PHE A 93 14.13 -20.04 3.51
N GLU A 94 15.31 -20.16 2.93
CA GLU A 94 16.12 -21.40 2.92
C GLU A 94 16.64 -21.78 4.31
N THR A 95 16.81 -20.79 5.21
CA THR A 95 17.17 -21.05 6.61
C THR A 95 15.98 -21.67 7.34
N ASP A 96 16.06 -22.97 7.56
CA ASP A 96 15.03 -23.77 8.24
C ASP A 96 15.24 -23.85 9.76
N PHE A 97 14.26 -24.44 10.44
CA PHE A 97 14.35 -24.75 11.87
C PHE A 97 15.45 -25.79 12.17
N PRO A 98 16.12 -25.69 13.32
CA PRO A 98 17.13 -26.68 13.72
C PRO A 98 16.50 -28.07 13.90
N ARG A 99 17.29 -29.13 13.67
CA ARG A 99 16.83 -30.51 13.85
C ARG A 99 16.34 -30.74 15.27
N GLY A 100 15.23 -31.47 15.41
CA GLY A 100 14.57 -31.71 16.70
C GLY A 100 13.68 -30.56 17.18
N CYS A 101 13.65 -29.43 16.45
CA CYS A 101 12.67 -28.39 16.68
C CYS A 101 11.27 -28.92 16.33
N PRO A 102 10.30 -28.90 17.26
CA PRO A 102 8.94 -29.41 16.99
C PRO A 102 8.23 -28.64 15.87
N TYR A 103 8.67 -27.43 15.55
CA TYR A 103 8.12 -26.61 14.46
C TYR A 103 8.57 -27.06 13.08
N LEU A 104 9.71 -27.76 12.96
CA LEU A 104 10.22 -28.26 11.68
C LEU A 104 9.26 -29.27 11.05
N GLU A 105 8.92 -30.31 11.81
CA GLU A 105 7.99 -31.36 11.36
C GLU A 105 6.60 -30.79 11.11
N ARG A 106 6.16 -29.84 11.96
CA ARG A 106 4.82 -29.29 11.85
C ARG A 106 4.65 -28.41 10.62
N LYS A 107 5.65 -27.57 10.32
CA LYS A 107 5.70 -26.75 9.09
C LYS A 107 5.39 -27.61 7.85
N ASP A 108 5.99 -28.80 7.76
CA ASP A 108 5.74 -29.75 6.67
C ASP A 108 4.31 -30.32 6.65
N MET A 109 3.69 -30.52 7.82
CA MET A 109 2.33 -31.03 7.92
C MET A 109 1.29 -30.02 7.42
N VAL A 110 1.48 -28.72 7.70
CA VAL A 110 0.50 -27.68 7.36
C VAL A 110 0.14 -27.71 5.88
N MET A 111 1.17 -27.67 5.02
CA MET A 111 0.95 -27.61 3.58
C MET A 111 0.44 -28.94 3.04
N LYS A 112 0.89 -30.07 3.60
CA LYS A 112 0.34 -31.40 3.26
C LYS A 112 -1.15 -31.49 3.57
N ASP A 113 -1.57 -31.02 4.75
CA ASP A 113 -2.96 -31.04 5.17
C ASP A 113 -3.84 -30.13 4.31
N ILE A 114 -3.32 -28.97 3.87
CA ILE A 114 -4.02 -28.06 2.95
C ILE A 114 -4.15 -28.67 1.56
N LEU A 115 -3.09 -29.27 1.03
CA LEU A 115 -3.11 -29.90 -0.30
C LEU A 115 -3.93 -31.20 -0.32
N ALA A 116 -4.28 -31.75 0.85
CA ALA A 116 -5.17 -32.89 1.03
C ALA A 116 -6.66 -32.49 1.17
N ILE A 117 -7.00 -31.19 1.12
CA ILE A 117 -8.39 -30.74 1.10
C ILE A 117 -9.06 -31.23 -0.18
N ASP A 118 -10.31 -31.69 -0.06
CA ASP A 118 -11.13 -32.02 -1.20
C ASP A 118 -11.63 -30.74 -1.88
N PHE A 119 -10.94 -30.33 -2.96
CA PHE A 119 -11.29 -29.15 -3.74
C PHE A 119 -12.54 -29.33 -4.63
N SER A 120 -13.19 -30.51 -4.60
CA SER A 120 -14.48 -30.72 -5.26
C SER A 120 -15.65 -30.10 -4.47
N LYS A 121 -15.47 -29.84 -3.17
CA LYS A 121 -16.45 -29.19 -2.29
C LYS A 121 -16.87 -27.79 -2.75
N GLN A 122 -17.90 -27.25 -2.11
CA GLN A 122 -18.29 -25.85 -2.26
C GLN A 122 -17.16 -24.92 -1.78
N THR A 123 -17.05 -23.77 -2.42
CA THR A 123 -15.96 -22.81 -2.15
C THR A 123 -15.91 -22.41 -0.68
N GLU A 124 -17.06 -22.18 -0.05
CA GLU A 124 -17.17 -21.77 1.36
C GLU A 124 -16.64 -22.85 2.31
N GLU A 125 -16.91 -24.12 2.01
CA GLU A 125 -16.41 -25.26 2.79
C GLU A 125 -14.89 -25.38 2.66
N ILE A 126 -14.36 -25.22 1.44
CA ILE A 126 -12.91 -25.23 1.20
C ILE A 126 -12.24 -24.10 1.97
N VAL A 127 -12.82 -22.90 1.95
CA VAL A 127 -12.30 -21.74 2.68
C VAL A 127 -12.27 -21.99 4.18
N GLU A 128 -13.33 -22.57 4.74
CA GLU A 128 -13.34 -22.91 6.17
C GLU A 128 -12.36 -24.04 6.49
N ASP A 129 -12.24 -25.05 5.63
CA ASP A 129 -11.25 -26.15 5.74
C ASP A 129 -9.80 -25.63 5.78
N ILE A 130 -9.46 -24.67 4.91
CA ILE A 130 -8.14 -24.01 4.89
C ILE A 130 -7.96 -23.20 6.17
N LYS A 131 -8.96 -22.40 6.55
CA LYS A 131 -8.90 -21.55 7.75
C LYS A 131 -8.80 -22.38 9.01
N GLU A 132 -9.48 -23.51 9.11
CA GLU A 132 -9.41 -24.41 10.25
C GLU A 132 -8.01 -25.01 10.37
N ARG A 133 -7.44 -25.52 9.28
CA ARG A 133 -6.06 -26.04 9.27
C ARG A 133 -5.06 -24.95 9.66
N TYR A 134 -5.14 -23.76 9.06
CA TYR A 134 -4.27 -22.63 9.43
C TYR A 134 -4.48 -22.11 10.85
N ARG A 135 -5.73 -22.01 11.32
CA ARG A 135 -6.06 -21.60 12.70
C ARG A 135 -5.56 -22.65 13.67
N SER A 136 -5.74 -23.93 13.35
CA SER A 136 -5.22 -25.02 14.16
C SER A 136 -3.71 -24.82 14.32
N GLU A 137 -2.94 -24.49 13.29
CA GLU A 137 -1.51 -24.16 13.47
C GLU A 137 -1.25 -22.99 14.43
N LYS A 138 -2.06 -21.94 14.34
CA LYS A 138 -1.96 -20.78 15.22
C LYS A 138 -2.29 -21.13 16.68
N PHE A 139 -3.09 -22.17 16.92
CA PHE A 139 -3.65 -22.54 18.23
C PHE A 139 -3.18 -23.90 18.79
N TYR A 140 -2.64 -24.83 17.99
CA TYR A 140 -2.38 -26.24 18.35
C TYR A 140 -1.34 -26.37 19.46
N HIS A 141 -0.47 -25.37 19.59
CA HIS A 141 0.38 -25.24 20.76
C HIS A 141 -0.32 -24.58 21.96
N GLY A 142 -1.65 -24.64 22.11
CA GLY A 142 -2.39 -24.08 23.24
C GLY A 142 -2.30 -22.55 23.38
N GLY A 143 -2.13 -21.84 22.25
CA GLY A 143 -1.79 -20.42 22.24
C GLY A 143 -0.37 -20.12 22.76
N LYS A 144 0.50 -21.11 22.92
CA LYS A 144 1.85 -20.94 23.49
C LYS A 144 2.79 -20.15 22.57
N TRP A 145 2.92 -20.47 21.28
CA TRP A 145 3.84 -19.68 20.44
C TRP A 145 3.34 -18.26 20.11
N CYS A 146 2.01 -18.09 20.09
CA CYS A 146 1.39 -16.76 20.11
C CYS A 146 1.66 -16.00 21.42
N ARG A 147 2.03 -16.69 22.51
CA ARG A 147 2.53 -16.08 23.75
C ARG A 147 4.03 -15.90 23.63
N ASN A 148 4.45 -14.64 23.64
CA ASN A 148 5.85 -14.22 23.70
C ASN A 148 6.68 -15.12 24.64
N GLU A 149 6.16 -15.39 25.84
CA GLU A 149 6.79 -16.25 26.86
C GLU A 149 7.22 -17.63 26.36
N THR A 150 6.43 -18.33 25.54
CA THR A 150 6.86 -19.66 25.06
C THR A 150 7.97 -19.55 24.04
N PHE A 151 7.91 -18.55 23.16
CA PHE A 151 8.98 -18.28 22.22
C PHE A 151 10.27 -17.91 22.96
N GLU A 152 10.17 -17.06 23.98
CA GLU A 152 11.30 -16.68 24.84
C GLU A 152 11.92 -17.88 25.57
N ASN A 153 11.10 -18.86 25.97
CA ASN A 153 11.51 -20.08 26.66
C ASN A 153 11.85 -21.26 25.72
N CYS A 154 11.83 -21.06 24.40
CA CYS A 154 12.11 -22.13 23.44
C CYS A 154 13.60 -22.52 23.50
N PRO A 155 13.94 -23.81 23.70
CA PRO A 155 15.35 -24.22 23.77
C PRO A 155 16.11 -24.02 22.45
N PHE A 156 15.39 -23.93 21.33
CA PHE A 156 15.94 -23.70 20.00
C PHE A 156 15.98 -22.23 19.60
N ARG A 157 15.66 -21.30 20.51
CA ARG A 157 15.44 -19.89 20.19
C ARG A 157 16.64 -19.24 19.49
N ASN A 158 17.86 -19.50 19.97
CA ASN A 158 19.06 -18.83 19.47
C ASN A 158 19.39 -19.24 18.02
N ASP A 159 19.00 -20.45 17.63
CA ASP A 159 19.20 -21.00 16.28
C ASP A 159 17.91 -20.88 15.42
N CYS A 160 16.88 -20.23 15.95
CA CYS A 160 15.60 -20.09 15.27
C CYS A 160 15.68 -19.00 14.20
N PRO A 161 15.33 -19.28 12.93
CA PRO A 161 15.38 -18.27 11.87
C PRO A 161 14.46 -17.07 12.14
N ILE A 162 13.43 -17.24 12.96
CA ILE A 162 12.54 -16.14 13.37
C ILE A 162 13.23 -15.17 14.33
N CYS A 163 14.16 -15.63 15.16
CA CYS A 163 14.98 -14.73 15.97
C CYS A 163 15.92 -13.91 15.10
N ALA A 164 16.52 -14.52 14.08
CA ALA A 164 17.35 -13.81 13.10
C ALA A 164 16.51 -12.77 12.33
N TRP A 165 15.32 -13.14 11.87
CA TRP A 165 14.37 -12.23 11.24
C TRP A 165 13.93 -11.09 12.16
N GLU A 166 13.59 -11.38 13.42
CA GLU A 166 13.19 -10.35 14.38
C GLU A 166 14.30 -9.34 14.63
N LYS A 167 15.53 -9.82 14.81
CA LYS A 167 16.71 -8.97 14.95
C LYS A 167 16.91 -8.09 13.73
N LEU A 168 16.81 -8.65 12.52
CA LEU A 168 16.91 -7.90 11.28
C LEU A 168 15.85 -6.78 11.19
N MET A 169 14.60 -7.09 11.53
CA MET A 169 13.52 -6.10 11.55
C MET A 169 13.76 -4.97 12.57
N TYR A 170 14.37 -5.29 13.70
CA TYR A 170 14.77 -4.32 14.72
C TYR A 170 15.90 -3.41 14.22
N ASP A 171 16.95 -3.98 13.63
CA ASP A 171 18.11 -3.26 13.12
C ASP A 171 17.73 -2.24 12.02
N PHE A 172 16.72 -2.57 11.19
CA PHE A 172 16.17 -1.68 10.16
C PHE A 172 15.08 -0.71 10.66
N HIS A 173 14.81 -0.72 11.98
CA HIS A 173 13.85 0.18 12.63
C HIS A 173 12.45 0.10 11.99
N PHE A 174 11.98 -1.11 11.69
CA PHE A 174 10.61 -1.30 11.23
C PHE A 174 9.62 -1.10 12.38
N PRO A 175 8.43 -0.51 12.13
CA PRO A 175 7.37 -0.41 13.14
C PRO A 175 6.94 -1.79 13.62
N TYR A 176 7.50 -2.22 14.75
CA TYR A 176 7.31 -3.57 15.24
C TYR A 176 5.96 -3.69 15.94
N ARG A 177 5.04 -4.45 15.35
CA ARG A 177 3.82 -4.93 16.03
C ARG A 177 4.02 -6.40 16.36
N LYS A 178 3.66 -6.83 17.57
CA LYS A 178 3.79 -8.22 18.03
C LYS A 178 3.24 -9.26 17.03
N GLN A 179 2.19 -8.92 16.28
CA GLN A 179 1.59 -9.79 15.26
C GLN A 179 2.49 -10.05 14.04
N LYS A 180 3.48 -9.20 13.78
CA LYS A 180 4.34 -9.26 12.59
C LYS A 180 5.58 -10.14 12.75
N ARG A 181 5.90 -10.54 13.99
CA ARG A 181 6.98 -11.51 14.28
C ARG A 181 6.81 -12.79 13.47
N PHE A 182 5.56 -13.19 13.28
CA PHE A 182 5.21 -14.49 12.72
C PHE A 182 5.03 -14.48 11.20
N PHE A 183 5.22 -13.33 10.55
CA PHE A 183 5.25 -13.26 9.08
C PHE A 183 6.22 -14.29 8.50
N TYR A 184 7.43 -14.37 9.07
CA TYR A 184 8.46 -15.28 8.62
C TYR A 184 8.05 -16.76 8.80
N TYR A 185 7.49 -17.10 9.97
CA TYR A 185 7.00 -18.46 10.22
C TYR A 185 5.90 -18.88 9.25
N ASP A 186 4.89 -18.01 9.09
CA ASP A 186 3.75 -18.32 8.24
C ASP A 186 4.20 -18.44 6.77
N SER A 187 5.22 -17.65 6.35
CA SER A 187 5.85 -17.79 5.03
C SER A 187 6.62 -19.10 4.89
N LEU A 188 7.38 -19.52 5.92
CA LEU A 188 8.07 -20.82 5.95
C LEU A 188 7.10 -21.99 5.78
N CYS A 189 5.97 -21.98 6.49
CA CYS A 189 4.93 -23.01 6.37
C CYS A 189 4.48 -23.23 4.91
N ILE A 190 4.52 -22.18 4.10
CA ILE A 190 4.06 -22.23 2.72
C ILE A 190 5.19 -22.54 1.75
N LEU A 191 6.30 -21.83 1.85
CA LEU A 191 7.28 -21.71 0.77
C LEU A 191 8.52 -22.56 0.96
N ASN A 192 8.84 -22.98 2.18
CA ASN A 192 9.98 -23.84 2.42
C ASN A 192 9.48 -25.06 3.16
N ASN A 193 8.89 -26.03 2.45
CA ASN A 193 8.53 -27.32 3.04
C ASN A 193 8.84 -28.44 2.05
N SER A 194 8.75 -29.68 2.53
CA SER A 194 9.03 -30.89 1.73
C SER A 194 8.20 -31.04 0.44
N THR A 195 7.12 -30.27 0.29
CA THR A 195 6.20 -30.35 -0.85
C THR A 195 6.25 -29.11 -1.75
N ILE A 196 6.46 -27.92 -1.18
CA ILE A 196 6.47 -26.63 -1.85
C ILE A 196 7.76 -25.90 -1.47
N SER A 197 8.58 -25.57 -2.48
CA SER A 197 9.84 -24.82 -2.29
C SER A 197 9.79 -23.36 -2.77
N SER A 198 8.71 -22.98 -3.46
CA SER A 198 8.52 -21.63 -4.00
C SER A 198 7.04 -21.32 -4.23
N PHE A 199 6.74 -20.05 -4.51
CA PHE A 199 5.40 -19.66 -4.97
C PHE A 199 5.02 -20.35 -6.29
N GLY A 200 5.96 -20.47 -7.22
CA GLY A 200 5.75 -21.17 -8.49
C GLY A 200 5.35 -22.63 -8.31
N ASP A 201 5.97 -23.32 -7.34
CA ASP A 201 5.60 -24.70 -6.97
C ASP A 201 4.19 -24.76 -6.38
N LEU A 202 3.86 -23.85 -5.45
CA LEU A 202 2.54 -23.78 -4.83
C LEU A 202 1.45 -23.61 -5.88
N PHE A 203 1.62 -22.64 -6.77
CA PHE A 203 0.64 -22.35 -7.81
C PHE A 203 0.53 -23.49 -8.80
N SER A 204 1.66 -24.09 -9.20
CA SER A 204 1.67 -25.30 -10.04
C SER A 204 0.89 -26.46 -9.41
N LYS A 205 1.05 -26.71 -8.10
CA LYS A 205 0.29 -27.76 -7.40
C LYS A 205 -1.20 -27.46 -7.34
N LEU A 206 -1.59 -26.24 -6.95
CA LEU A 206 -3.01 -25.85 -6.91
C LEU A 206 -3.65 -25.87 -8.30
N ASN A 207 -2.91 -25.47 -9.34
CA ASN A 207 -3.35 -25.57 -10.74
C ASN A 207 -3.67 -27.01 -11.16
N SER A 208 -2.90 -27.98 -10.68
CA SER A 208 -3.14 -29.39 -11.00
C SER A 208 -4.34 -29.99 -10.27
N GLN A 209 -4.75 -29.40 -9.14
CA GLN A 209 -5.84 -29.90 -8.29
C GLN A 209 -7.17 -29.19 -8.51
N ILE A 210 -7.15 -27.93 -8.97
CA ILE A 210 -8.33 -27.08 -9.08
C ILE A 210 -8.48 -26.62 -10.52
N THR A 211 -9.43 -27.22 -11.24
CA THR A 211 -9.74 -26.88 -12.63
C THR A 211 -10.50 -25.57 -12.77
N ASP A 212 -11.35 -25.25 -11.79
CA ASP A 212 -12.12 -24.00 -11.74
C ASP A 212 -11.19 -22.81 -11.41
N PRO A 213 -11.02 -21.85 -12.33
CA PRO A 213 -10.07 -20.77 -12.16
C PRO A 213 -10.48 -19.80 -11.06
N THR A 214 -11.78 -19.58 -10.84
CA THR A 214 -12.33 -18.72 -9.78
C THR A 214 -12.10 -19.36 -8.42
N LYS A 215 -12.50 -20.63 -8.26
CA LYS A 215 -12.29 -21.40 -7.04
C LYS A 215 -10.80 -21.44 -6.66
N ARG A 216 -9.93 -21.67 -7.64
CA ARG A 216 -8.48 -21.68 -7.44
C ARG A 216 -7.98 -20.38 -6.85
N ILE A 217 -8.46 -19.23 -7.31
CA ILE A 217 -8.03 -17.94 -6.77
C ILE A 217 -8.51 -17.77 -5.33
N ILE A 218 -9.75 -18.15 -5.05
CA ILE A 218 -10.29 -18.08 -3.69
C ILE A 218 -9.46 -18.96 -2.74
N VAL A 219 -8.99 -20.13 -3.20
CA VAL A 219 -8.07 -20.98 -2.45
C VAL A 219 -6.72 -20.31 -2.23
N ILE A 220 -6.06 -19.81 -3.29
CA ILE A 220 -4.78 -19.10 -3.19
C ILE A 220 -4.90 -17.91 -2.21
N LYS A 221 -5.94 -17.10 -2.39
CA LYS A 221 -6.29 -15.98 -1.51
C LYS A 221 -6.35 -16.44 -0.06
N THR A 222 -7.12 -17.48 0.24
CA THR A 222 -7.34 -17.95 1.60
C THR A 222 -6.06 -18.47 2.25
N ILE A 223 -5.22 -19.18 1.48
CA ILE A 223 -3.91 -19.65 1.94
C ILE A 223 -3.03 -18.46 2.32
N LEU A 224 -2.91 -17.49 1.42
CA LEU A 224 -2.04 -16.33 1.61
C LEU A 224 -2.58 -15.37 2.68
N GLU A 225 -3.91 -15.25 2.86
CA GLU A 225 -4.55 -14.54 3.98
C GLU A 225 -4.25 -15.21 5.33
N GLY A 226 -3.83 -16.46 5.31
CA GLY A 226 -3.32 -17.19 6.47
C GLY A 226 -2.08 -16.53 7.09
N ILE A 227 -1.32 -15.76 6.31
CA ILE A 227 -0.02 -15.21 6.72
C ILE A 227 -0.19 -13.91 7.49
N ARG A 228 0.32 -13.90 8.72
CA ARG A 228 0.25 -12.74 9.61
C ARG A 228 1.17 -11.63 9.14
N GLY A 229 0.69 -10.40 9.29
CA GLY A 229 1.46 -9.22 8.93
C GLY A 229 1.36 -8.84 7.45
N ILE A 230 0.58 -9.58 6.65
CA ILE A 230 0.20 -9.19 5.30
C ILE A 230 -1.23 -8.70 5.33
N THR A 231 -1.49 -7.50 4.80
CA THR A 231 -2.86 -6.98 4.71
C THR A 231 -3.51 -7.54 3.45
N THR A 232 -4.84 -7.57 3.40
CA THR A 232 -5.57 -8.01 2.20
C THR A 232 -5.19 -7.22 0.94
N LYS A 233 -4.79 -5.94 1.10
CA LYS A 233 -4.27 -5.09 0.02
C LYS A 233 -2.91 -5.53 -0.51
N THR A 234 -2.11 -6.15 0.34
CA THR A 234 -0.81 -6.73 0.02
C THR A 234 -0.94 -7.99 -0.84
N LEU A 235 -1.95 -8.82 -0.56
CA LEU A 235 -2.28 -10.03 -1.32
C LEU A 235 -2.62 -9.77 -2.79
N LEU A 236 -3.32 -8.68 -3.05
CA LEU A 236 -3.66 -8.19 -4.39
C LEU A 236 -2.41 -8.09 -5.28
N PHE A 237 -1.29 -7.62 -4.72
CA PHE A 237 -0.07 -7.42 -5.47
C PHE A 237 0.56 -8.74 -5.97
N LEU A 238 0.38 -9.82 -5.21
CA LEU A 238 0.89 -11.15 -5.55
C LEU A 238 -0.06 -11.94 -6.43
N GLN A 239 -1.36 -11.68 -6.25
CA GLN A 239 -2.42 -12.23 -7.09
C GLN A 239 -2.42 -11.60 -8.49
N MET A 240 -2.02 -10.33 -8.61
CA MET A 240 -1.86 -9.59 -9.87
C MET A 240 -0.88 -10.23 -10.86
N GLU A 241 0.02 -11.12 -10.43
CA GLU A 241 1.12 -11.58 -11.29
C GLU A 241 0.97 -13.04 -11.72
N ASN A 242 0.44 -13.92 -10.86
CA ASN A 242 0.27 -15.34 -11.20
C ASN A 242 -1.06 -15.66 -11.90
N ILE A 243 -2.07 -14.82 -11.72
CA ILE A 243 -3.41 -14.97 -12.33
C ILE A 243 -3.42 -14.48 -13.78
N TYR A 244 -2.58 -13.49 -14.11
CA TYR A 244 -2.73 -12.67 -15.31
C TYR A 244 -2.15 -13.24 -16.60
N ARG A 245 -1.41 -14.36 -16.54
CA ARG A 245 -1.01 -15.07 -17.78
C ARG A 245 -2.18 -15.78 -18.45
N ASN A 246 -3.28 -16.05 -17.75
CA ASN A 246 -4.51 -16.61 -18.35
C ASN A 246 -5.63 -15.57 -18.32
N ARG A 247 -5.95 -15.00 -19.50
CA ARG A 247 -6.81 -13.82 -19.72
C ARG A 247 -8.32 -14.00 -19.42
N ASP A 248 -8.76 -15.13 -18.88
CA ASP A 248 -10.19 -15.46 -18.67
C ASP A 248 -10.61 -15.42 -17.19
N LEU A 249 -10.05 -14.50 -16.41
CA LEU A 249 -10.38 -14.38 -14.99
C LEU A 249 -11.31 -13.21 -14.73
N ASP A 250 -12.50 -13.52 -14.21
CA ASP A 250 -13.45 -12.49 -13.77
C ASP A 250 -12.94 -11.83 -12.49
N TYR A 251 -12.25 -10.71 -12.69
CA TYR A 251 -11.72 -9.86 -11.63
C TYR A 251 -12.83 -9.34 -10.69
N SER A 252 -14.11 -9.41 -11.09
CA SER A 252 -15.23 -9.00 -10.25
C SER A 252 -15.28 -9.80 -8.93
N GLU A 253 -14.83 -11.05 -8.93
CA GLU A 253 -14.76 -11.88 -7.72
C GLU A 253 -13.56 -11.57 -6.83
N LEU A 254 -12.63 -10.75 -7.34
CA LEU A 254 -11.40 -10.35 -6.67
C LEU A 254 -11.41 -8.89 -6.24
N ILE A 255 -12.53 -8.18 -6.40
CA ILE A 255 -12.63 -6.80 -5.90
C ILE A 255 -12.48 -6.84 -4.38
N PHE A 256 -11.36 -6.31 -3.90
CA PHE A 256 -11.12 -6.19 -2.47
C PHE A 256 -11.45 -4.80 -2.02
N VAL A 257 -12.40 -4.74 -1.11
CA VAL A 257 -12.77 -3.49 -0.48
C VAL A 257 -12.25 -3.50 0.94
N ASP A 258 -11.09 -2.88 1.15
CA ASP A 258 -10.63 -2.57 2.51
C ASP A 258 -11.48 -1.44 3.13
N LEU A 259 -11.40 -1.28 4.45
CA LEU A 259 -12.12 -0.19 5.14
C LEU A 259 -11.81 1.18 4.53
N HIS A 260 -10.66 1.35 3.90
CA HIS A 260 -10.31 2.58 3.23
C HIS A 260 -11.11 2.80 1.95
N ALA A 261 -11.17 1.82 1.06
CA ALA A 261 -11.99 1.82 -0.13
C ALA A 261 -13.49 1.94 0.20
N ILE A 262 -13.97 1.26 1.27
CA ILE A 262 -15.34 1.47 1.82
C ILE A 262 -15.55 2.95 2.14
N ARG A 263 -14.62 3.56 2.89
CA ARG A 263 -14.73 4.97 3.30
C ARG A 263 -14.67 5.91 2.11
N VAL A 264 -13.74 5.70 1.18
CA VAL A 264 -13.63 6.48 -0.05
C VAL A 264 -14.92 6.38 -0.84
N ALA A 265 -15.42 5.17 -1.06
CA ALA A 265 -16.67 4.95 -1.79
C ALA A 265 -17.86 5.63 -1.12
N LYS A 266 -17.99 5.52 0.21
CA LYS A 266 -19.02 6.23 0.98
C LYS A 266 -18.92 7.75 0.77
N HIS A 267 -17.71 8.28 0.87
CA HIS A 267 -17.46 9.72 0.80
C HIS A 267 -17.69 10.28 -0.59
N VAL A 268 -17.18 9.60 -1.63
CA VAL A 268 -17.41 10.00 -3.02
C VAL A 268 -18.81 9.60 -3.51
N ARG A 269 -19.70 9.15 -2.61
CA ARG A 269 -21.01 8.54 -2.88
C ARG A 269 -20.94 7.72 -4.16
N PHE A 270 -20.10 6.70 -4.12
CA PHE A 270 -19.82 5.84 -5.26
C PHE A 270 -21.15 5.29 -5.78
N PRO A 271 -21.38 5.31 -7.10
CA PRO A 271 -22.65 4.87 -7.65
C PRO A 271 -23.02 3.48 -7.16
N TYR A 272 -24.31 3.25 -6.88
CA TYR A 272 -24.85 1.99 -6.36
C TYR A 272 -24.47 1.62 -4.92
N TYR A 273 -23.58 2.37 -4.27
CA TYR A 273 -23.08 2.00 -2.94
C TYR A 273 -24.09 2.23 -1.80
N GLU A 274 -25.09 3.10 -1.97
CA GLU A 274 -26.13 3.28 -0.95
C GLU A 274 -27.10 2.08 -0.86
N ASP A 275 -27.21 1.31 -1.96
CA ASP A 275 -28.17 0.21 -2.10
C ASP A 275 -27.51 -1.19 -2.01
N TYR A 276 -26.18 -1.26 -2.08
CA TYR A 276 -25.42 -2.50 -2.16
C TYR A 276 -24.09 -2.41 -1.39
N ASP A 277 -23.49 -3.56 -1.04
CA ASP A 277 -22.10 -3.57 -0.60
C ASP A 277 -21.17 -3.06 -1.71
N LEU A 278 -19.97 -2.58 -1.37
CA LEU A 278 -19.13 -1.90 -2.35
C LEU A 278 -18.69 -2.84 -3.49
N VAL A 279 -18.49 -4.13 -3.23
CA VAL A 279 -18.13 -5.08 -4.30
C VAL A 279 -19.26 -5.12 -5.31
N THR A 280 -20.49 -5.34 -4.86
CA THR A 280 -21.68 -5.35 -5.73
C THR A 280 -21.89 -4.01 -6.45
N ALA A 281 -21.65 -2.88 -5.76
CA ALA A 281 -21.75 -1.55 -6.35
C ALA A 281 -20.71 -1.33 -7.48
N ILE A 282 -19.46 -1.77 -7.25
CA ILE A 282 -18.40 -1.75 -8.26
C ILE A 282 -18.77 -2.64 -9.45
N LYS A 283 -19.27 -3.86 -9.20
CA LYS A 283 -19.70 -4.77 -10.29
C LYS A 283 -20.73 -4.11 -11.20
N LYS A 284 -21.79 -3.54 -10.62
CA LYS A 284 -22.84 -2.84 -11.38
C LYS A 284 -22.33 -1.62 -12.12
N PHE A 285 -21.43 -0.86 -11.49
CA PHE A 285 -20.79 0.29 -12.13
C PHE A 285 -19.93 -0.14 -13.31
N CYS A 286 -19.11 -1.17 -13.14
CA CYS A 286 -18.27 -1.75 -14.19
C CYS A 286 -19.10 -2.23 -15.38
N GLU A 287 -20.16 -3.00 -15.12
CA GLU A 287 -21.08 -3.50 -16.15
C GLU A 287 -21.71 -2.34 -16.94
N LYS A 288 -22.25 -1.33 -16.25
CA LYS A 288 -22.91 -0.18 -16.91
C LYS A 288 -21.96 0.62 -17.79
N TYR A 289 -20.71 0.76 -17.39
CA TYR A 289 -19.73 1.60 -18.07
C TYR A 289 -18.72 0.82 -18.91
N ASN A 290 -18.91 -0.50 -19.07
CA ASN A 290 -17.98 -1.38 -19.77
C ASN A 290 -16.53 -1.17 -19.28
N LEU A 291 -16.35 -1.20 -17.96
CA LEU A 291 -15.06 -1.17 -17.29
C LEU A 291 -14.75 -2.57 -16.77
N THR A 292 -13.49 -2.97 -16.81
CA THR A 292 -13.11 -4.18 -16.08
C THR A 292 -13.05 -3.87 -14.59
N ALA A 293 -13.33 -4.87 -13.75
CA ALA A 293 -13.20 -4.68 -12.31
C ALA A 293 -11.77 -4.29 -11.90
N ARG A 294 -10.75 -4.67 -12.69
CA ARG A 294 -9.35 -4.22 -12.52
C ARG A 294 -9.22 -2.71 -12.71
N GLN A 295 -9.81 -2.15 -13.78
CA GLN A 295 -9.74 -0.70 -14.02
C GLN A 295 -10.35 0.06 -12.85
N THR A 296 -11.50 -0.39 -12.36
CA THR A 296 -12.19 0.26 -11.25
C THR A 296 -11.47 0.06 -9.92
N ASP A 297 -10.92 -1.11 -9.65
CA ASP A 297 -10.13 -1.39 -8.45
C ASP A 297 -8.82 -0.58 -8.44
N LEU A 298 -8.06 -0.56 -9.54
CA LEU A 298 -6.86 0.28 -9.69
C LEU A 298 -7.20 1.75 -9.46
N ALA A 299 -8.29 2.23 -10.05
CA ALA A 299 -8.72 3.61 -9.87
C ALA A 299 -9.22 3.89 -8.44
N LEU A 300 -9.91 2.96 -7.78
CA LEU A 300 -10.31 3.10 -6.39
C LEU A 300 -9.12 3.00 -5.43
N TRP A 301 -8.11 2.23 -5.79
CA TRP A 301 -6.85 2.08 -5.08
C TRP A 301 -6.04 3.38 -5.16
N GLU A 302 -5.86 3.91 -6.36
CA GLU A 302 -5.29 5.23 -6.62
C GLU A 302 -6.10 6.32 -5.90
N MET A 303 -7.44 6.33 -6.01
CA MET A 303 -8.32 7.24 -5.25
C MET A 303 -8.20 7.07 -3.73
N GLY A 304 -7.94 5.85 -3.27
CA GLY A 304 -7.65 5.48 -1.89
C GLY A 304 -6.37 6.14 -1.39
N PHE A 305 -5.29 6.19 -2.16
CA PHE A 305 -4.09 6.93 -1.77
C PHE A 305 -4.32 8.43 -1.55
N LEU A 306 -5.41 8.96 -2.09
CA LEU A 306 -5.70 10.39 -2.17
C LEU A 306 -6.72 10.86 -1.14
N CYS A 307 -7.35 9.93 -0.43
CA CYS A 307 -8.21 10.21 0.70
C CYS A 307 -7.54 9.67 1.96
N THR A 308 -7.54 10.40 3.06
CA THR A 308 -7.01 9.92 4.36
C THR A 308 -8.09 9.97 5.43
N ASP A 309 -7.77 9.53 6.66
CA ASP A 309 -8.65 9.66 7.84
C ASP A 309 -9.07 11.11 8.12
N ALA A 310 -8.34 12.10 7.59
CA ALA A 310 -8.68 13.52 7.65
C ALA A 310 -9.71 13.96 6.60
N GLY A 311 -10.15 13.06 5.70
CA GLY A 311 -11.19 13.31 4.70
C GLY A 311 -10.76 12.94 3.27
N CYS A 312 -11.77 12.71 2.42
CA CYS A 312 -11.63 12.66 0.97
C CYS A 312 -11.74 14.07 0.41
N LEU A 313 -10.83 14.42 -0.50
CA LEU A 313 -10.67 15.75 -1.09
C LEU A 313 -11.84 16.13 -2.02
N ARG A 314 -12.98 16.56 -1.46
CA ARG A 314 -14.03 17.41 -2.08
C ARG A 314 -14.76 18.15 -0.95
N ASP A 315 -14.96 19.45 -0.94
CA ASP A 315 -14.93 20.49 -1.98
C ASP A 315 -14.04 21.64 -1.49
N ASN A 316 -13.21 22.25 -2.34
CA ASN A 316 -12.30 23.37 -1.99
C ASN A 316 -11.23 23.10 -0.91
N ALA A 317 -10.89 21.86 -0.59
CA ALA A 317 -9.92 21.51 0.46
C ALA A 317 -8.48 21.87 0.07
N LYS A 318 -8.19 23.17 0.14
CA LYS A 318 -6.90 23.73 0.48
C LYS A 318 -6.48 23.03 1.78
N LEU A 319 -5.46 22.18 1.73
CA LEU A 319 -4.97 21.49 2.92
C LEU A 319 -4.13 22.48 3.71
N PHE A 320 -4.56 22.80 4.94
CA PHE A 320 -3.80 23.65 5.84
C PHE A 320 -2.42 23.01 6.07
N VAL A 321 -1.37 23.78 5.86
CA VAL A 321 0.01 23.35 6.03
C VAL A 321 0.57 23.91 7.33
N PHE A 322 0.52 25.23 7.50
CA PHE A 322 0.94 25.93 8.69
C PHE A 322 0.40 27.37 8.67
N ASN A 323 0.42 28.03 9.81
CA ASN A 323 0.18 29.46 9.92
C ASN A 323 1.49 30.23 9.73
N TRP A 324 1.54 31.10 8.71
CA TRP A 324 2.71 31.91 8.39
C TRP A 324 3.18 32.72 9.59
N ASN A 325 2.27 33.37 10.31
CA ASN A 325 2.61 34.25 11.43
C ASN A 325 3.24 33.48 12.61
N ASN A 326 2.89 32.21 12.78
CA ASN A 326 3.39 31.35 13.84
C ASN A 326 4.71 30.64 13.51
N VAL A 327 5.36 30.98 12.39
CA VAL A 327 6.67 30.45 11.99
C VAL A 327 7.72 31.58 11.97
N PRO A 328 8.89 31.44 12.63
CA PRO A 328 9.20 30.36 13.57
C PRO A 328 8.33 30.47 14.84
N GLY A 329 7.98 29.33 15.45
CA GLY A 329 7.11 29.29 16.63
C GLY A 329 6.30 28.00 16.74
N SER A 330 5.02 28.12 17.12
CA SER A 330 4.15 26.96 17.39
C SER A 330 3.90 26.07 16.18
N ASP A 331 4.04 26.61 14.97
CA ASP A 331 3.76 25.89 13.73
C ASP A 331 5.05 25.42 13.02
N SER A 332 6.23 25.63 13.62
CA SER A 332 7.50 25.15 13.07
C SER A 332 7.49 23.64 12.82
N ASP A 333 7.02 22.84 13.76
CA ASP A 333 6.97 21.38 13.63
C ASP A 333 6.04 20.94 12.49
N GLN A 334 4.95 21.68 12.24
CA GLN A 334 4.03 21.40 11.15
C GLN A 334 4.67 21.69 9.79
N LEU A 335 5.41 22.80 9.69
CA LEU A 335 6.19 23.12 8.50
C LEU A 335 7.27 22.07 8.24
N ILE A 336 8.07 21.68 9.25
CA ILE A 336 9.10 20.65 9.11
C ILE A 336 8.49 19.33 8.67
N LYS A 337 7.38 18.92 9.31
CA LYS A 337 6.64 17.74 8.92
C LYS A 337 6.26 17.82 7.45
N PHE A 338 5.61 18.89 7.00
CA PHE A 338 5.25 19.09 5.59
C PHE A 338 6.44 18.94 4.63
N LEU A 339 7.58 19.55 4.94
CA LEU A 339 8.79 19.47 4.10
C LEU A 339 9.32 18.03 3.99
N ILE A 340 9.36 17.29 5.10
CA ILE A 340 9.82 15.90 5.14
C ILE A 340 8.82 14.98 4.42
N ASP A 341 7.55 15.11 4.81
CA ASP A 341 6.49 14.19 4.46
C ASP A 341 6.06 14.38 3.01
N GLU A 342 5.85 15.62 2.57
CA GLU A 342 5.20 15.91 1.28
C GLU A 342 6.19 16.40 0.22
N CYS A 343 7.33 16.96 0.63
CA CYS A 343 8.35 17.45 -0.30
C CYS A 343 9.62 16.58 -0.33
N ASN A 344 9.69 15.52 0.48
CA ASN A 344 10.85 14.62 0.59
C ASN A 344 12.15 15.36 0.97
N ILE A 345 12.06 16.43 1.76
CA ILE A 345 13.18 17.23 2.24
C ILE A 345 13.59 16.73 3.63
N TYR A 346 14.16 15.52 3.70
CA TYR A 346 14.48 14.86 4.98
C TYR A 346 15.45 15.65 5.87
N TRP A 347 16.35 16.43 5.25
CA TRP A 347 17.30 17.25 6.00
C TRP A 347 16.63 18.39 6.77
N ALA A 348 15.35 18.70 6.52
CA ALA A 348 14.61 19.69 7.30
C ALA A 348 14.45 19.28 8.78
N GLU A 349 14.59 17.98 9.11
CA GLU A 349 14.57 17.52 10.49
C GLU A 349 15.74 18.13 11.29
N GLY A 350 15.42 18.93 12.31
CA GLY A 350 16.42 19.66 13.10
C GLY A 350 17.08 20.82 12.36
N ALA A 351 16.49 21.30 11.25
CA ALA A 351 16.94 22.50 10.56
C ALA A 351 16.58 23.77 11.34
N GLU A 352 17.41 24.81 11.21
CA GLU A 352 17.11 26.14 11.72
C GLU A 352 16.07 26.83 10.83
N ILE A 353 15.06 27.44 11.44
CA ILE A 353 13.99 28.16 10.73
C ILE A 353 14.04 29.64 11.13
N ASN A 354 14.25 30.51 10.15
CA ASN A 354 14.31 31.95 10.36
C ASN A 354 13.41 32.67 9.35
N LYS A 355 12.92 33.84 9.73
CA LYS A 355 12.28 34.77 8.79
C LYS A 355 13.24 35.89 8.42
N ILE A 356 13.31 36.20 7.13
CA ILE A 356 14.12 37.29 6.57
C ILE A 356 13.28 38.13 5.60
N ASP A 357 13.84 39.26 5.15
CA ASP A 357 13.21 40.18 4.20
C ASP A 357 11.84 40.67 4.72
N ASP A 358 11.85 41.39 5.84
CA ASP A 358 10.64 41.90 6.50
C ASP A 358 9.54 40.84 6.69
N ASN A 359 9.95 39.63 7.10
CA ASN A 359 9.10 38.46 7.32
C ASN A 359 8.42 37.88 6.06
N ARG A 360 8.88 38.25 4.86
CA ARG A 360 8.37 37.74 3.58
C ARG A 360 8.97 36.41 3.16
N ILE A 361 10.12 36.03 3.72
CA ILE A 361 10.78 34.78 3.39
C ILE A 361 10.98 33.96 4.65
N ILE A 362 10.42 32.74 4.68
CA ILE A 362 10.81 31.71 5.64
C ILE A 362 11.98 30.94 5.05
N GLN A 363 13.13 31.02 5.70
CA GLN A 363 14.34 30.29 5.36
C GLN A 363 14.51 29.10 6.31
N ILE A 364 14.63 27.89 5.74
CA ILE A 364 14.97 26.67 6.46
C ILE A 364 16.37 26.26 6.04
N ARG A 365 17.29 26.09 7.00
CA ARG A 365 18.70 25.78 6.73
C ARG A 365 19.20 24.65 7.61
N LYS A 366 19.93 23.71 6.99
CA LYS A 366 20.77 22.74 7.70
C LYS A 366 22.02 22.48 6.90
N ASP A 367 23.17 22.76 7.50
CA ASP A 367 24.48 22.69 6.84
C ASP A 367 24.51 23.53 5.55
N GLU A 368 24.76 22.89 4.41
CA GLU A 368 24.79 23.48 3.07
C GLU A 368 23.41 23.53 2.40
N ASN A 369 22.40 22.82 2.95
CA ASN A 369 21.07 22.76 2.36
C ASN A 369 20.21 23.95 2.76
N ILE A 370 19.53 24.55 1.78
CA ILE A 370 18.67 25.71 1.99
C ILE A 370 17.34 25.51 1.26
N ALA A 371 16.24 25.71 1.99
CA ALA A 371 14.91 25.83 1.44
C ALA A 371 14.35 27.21 1.79
N ARG A 372 13.62 27.81 0.86
CA ARG A 372 12.97 29.11 1.05
C ARG A 372 11.51 29.01 0.66
N ILE A 373 10.65 29.51 1.52
CA ILE A 373 9.26 29.78 1.20
C ILE A 373 9.14 31.30 1.11
N THR A 374 8.88 31.81 -0.09
CA THR A 374 8.73 33.25 -0.35
C THR A 374 7.27 33.60 -0.50
N LEU A 375 6.79 34.57 0.28
CA LEU A 375 5.43 35.09 0.21
C LEU A 375 5.29 36.05 -0.98
N ASP A 376 4.22 35.85 -1.76
CA ASP A 376 3.81 36.71 -2.86
C ASP A 376 2.41 37.25 -2.52
N GLU A 377 2.37 38.30 -1.70
CA GLU A 377 1.13 38.88 -1.16
C GLU A 377 0.14 39.32 -2.25
N PRO A 378 0.57 40.02 -3.34
CA PRO A 378 -0.36 40.41 -4.41
C PRO A 378 -1.04 39.23 -5.09
N GLU A 379 -0.36 38.07 -5.17
CA GLU A 379 -0.90 36.87 -5.80
C GLU A 379 -1.66 35.94 -4.84
N GLY A 380 -1.62 36.20 -3.52
CA GLY A 380 -2.17 35.29 -2.51
C GLY A 380 -1.49 33.91 -2.54
N LYS A 381 -0.18 33.88 -2.80
CA LYS A 381 0.60 32.64 -2.95
C LYS A 381 1.86 32.69 -2.12
N ALA A 382 2.43 31.52 -1.89
CA ALA A 382 3.81 31.38 -1.44
C ALA A 382 4.52 30.36 -2.33
N ARG A 383 5.82 30.54 -2.56
CA ARG A 383 6.61 29.64 -3.42
C ARG A 383 7.69 28.95 -2.60
N LEU A 384 7.66 27.62 -2.57
CA LEU A 384 8.72 26.80 -1.99
C LEU A 384 9.79 26.54 -3.05
N SER A 385 11.04 26.84 -2.69
CA SER A 385 12.24 26.54 -3.47
C SER A 385 13.26 25.79 -2.60
N VAL A 386 13.99 24.87 -3.20
CA VAL A 386 15.05 24.08 -2.55
C VAL A 386 16.30 24.23 -3.38
N ASN A 387 17.41 24.68 -2.77
CA ASN A 387 18.68 24.92 -3.47
C ASN A 387 18.55 25.81 -4.73
N ASN A 388 17.60 26.77 -4.68
CA ASN A 388 17.21 27.69 -5.76
C ASN A 388 16.41 27.07 -6.92
N ASP A 389 16.07 25.79 -6.85
CA ASP A 389 15.11 25.18 -7.77
C ASP A 389 13.68 25.39 -7.28
N LYS A 390 12.80 25.84 -8.19
CA LYS A 390 11.37 26.03 -7.87
C LYS A 390 10.71 24.66 -7.74
N MET A 391 10.14 24.39 -6.57
CA MET A 391 9.53 23.09 -6.27
C MET A 391 8.01 23.14 -6.28
N LEU A 392 7.39 24.12 -5.60
CA LEU A 392 5.95 24.06 -5.33
C LEU A 392 5.32 25.43 -5.07
N ASP A 393 4.15 25.67 -5.68
CA ASP A 393 3.31 26.84 -5.39
C ASP A 393 2.27 26.49 -4.30
N LEU A 394 2.24 27.29 -3.24
CA LEU A 394 1.34 27.23 -2.11
C LEU A 394 0.31 28.36 -2.19
N ILE A 395 -0.84 28.15 -1.58
CA ILE A 395 -1.91 29.13 -1.49
C ILE A 395 -1.84 29.79 -0.12
N VAL A 396 -1.91 31.11 -0.09
CA VAL A 396 -1.99 31.87 1.15
C VAL A 396 -3.36 32.49 1.28
N LYS A 397 -3.93 32.46 2.48
CA LYS A 397 -5.14 33.20 2.79
C LYS A 397 -4.99 33.96 4.09
N ASN A 398 -5.61 35.12 4.14
CA ASN A 398 -5.87 35.82 5.38
C ASN A 398 -7.21 35.33 5.95
N GLU A 399 -7.18 34.57 7.04
CA GLU A 399 -8.36 34.11 7.77
C GLU A 399 -8.23 34.62 9.21
N THR A 400 -9.20 35.38 9.71
CA THR A 400 -9.18 35.93 11.09
C THR A 400 -7.90 36.69 11.45
N GLU A 401 -7.42 37.57 10.55
CA GLU A 401 -6.17 38.35 10.70
C GLU A 401 -4.88 37.50 10.75
N GLN A 402 -4.99 36.21 10.41
CA GLN A 402 -3.87 35.30 10.35
C GLN A 402 -3.61 34.83 8.93
N LEU A 403 -2.33 34.82 8.54
CA LEU A 403 -1.90 34.31 7.24
C LEU A 403 -1.73 32.80 7.32
N ASN A 404 -2.72 32.06 6.85
CA ASN A 404 -2.68 30.61 6.77
C ASN A 404 -2.15 30.16 5.41
N VAL A 405 -1.23 29.21 5.42
CA VAL A 405 -0.67 28.61 4.21
C VAL A 405 -1.34 27.27 3.98
N TYR A 406 -1.77 27.08 2.74
CA TYR A 406 -2.39 25.86 2.27
C TYR A 406 -1.64 25.35 1.04
N ARG A 407 -1.73 24.06 0.78
CA ARG A 407 -1.34 23.50 -0.53
C ARG A 407 -2.57 23.21 -1.36
N ARG A 408 -2.42 23.29 -2.70
CA ARG A 408 -3.41 22.69 -3.60
C ARG A 408 -3.38 21.19 -3.44
N CYS A 409 -4.57 20.62 -3.36
CA CYS A 409 -4.73 19.24 -3.74
C CYS A 409 -4.55 19.14 -5.26
N ILE A 410 -3.61 18.32 -5.72
CA ILE A 410 -3.33 18.08 -7.14
C ILE A 410 -4.60 17.58 -7.89
N PHE A 411 -5.52 16.91 -7.18
CA PHE A 411 -6.79 16.44 -7.73
C PHE A 411 -7.87 17.52 -7.91
N TYR A 412 -7.70 18.70 -7.29
CA TYR A 412 -8.58 19.85 -7.52
C TYR A 412 -8.39 20.42 -8.92
N ASP A 413 -7.15 20.57 -9.40
CA ASP A 413 -6.87 21.10 -10.74
C ASP A 413 -7.45 20.16 -11.84
N ILE A 414 -7.48 18.86 -11.58
CA ILE A 414 -8.16 17.84 -12.42
C ILE A 414 -9.69 18.02 -12.39
N CYS A 415 -10.26 18.41 -11.25
CA CYS A 415 -11.69 18.64 -11.10
C CYS A 415 -12.17 20.03 -11.61
N THR A 416 -11.29 21.05 -11.60
CA THR A 416 -11.65 22.46 -11.88
C THR A 416 -11.36 22.94 -13.30
N LYS A 417 -10.67 22.17 -14.15
CA LYS A 417 -10.81 22.32 -15.61
C LYS A 417 -12.28 22.21 -16.10
N ARG A 418 -13.22 21.85 -15.20
CA ARG A 418 -14.67 22.04 -15.32
C ARG A 418 -15.10 23.50 -15.54
N LYS A 419 -14.47 24.52 -14.93
CA LYS A 419 -14.98 25.91 -14.99
C LYS A 419 -14.55 26.64 -16.27
N GLU A 420 -13.32 26.42 -16.73
CA GLU A 420 -12.79 27.09 -17.92
C GLU A 420 -13.44 26.61 -19.23
N LEU A 421 -13.94 25.36 -19.27
CA LEU A 421 -14.59 24.80 -20.46
C LEU A 421 -16.11 25.00 -20.51
N THR A 422 -16.77 25.32 -19.38
CA THR A 422 -18.23 25.50 -19.35
C THR A 422 -18.69 26.96 -19.40
N GLY A 423 -17.81 27.94 -19.26
CA GLY A 423 -18.13 29.37 -19.46
C GLY A 423 -19.25 29.93 -18.58
N VAL A 424 -19.58 29.28 -17.46
CA VAL A 424 -20.63 29.76 -16.54
C VAL A 424 -19.95 30.53 -15.42
N GLU A 425 -19.99 31.86 -15.51
CA GLU A 425 -19.77 32.76 -14.39
C GLU A 425 -21.00 32.73 -13.47
N GLU A 426 -20.80 32.34 -12.22
CA GLU A 426 -21.81 32.52 -11.17
C GLU A 426 -21.82 34.00 -10.80
N LYS A 427 -22.91 34.71 -11.12
CA LYS A 427 -23.20 36.01 -10.51
C LYS A 427 -23.61 35.75 -9.05
N GLU A 428 -22.94 36.47 -8.14
CA GLU A 428 -23.19 36.46 -6.69
C GLU A 428 -24.64 36.77 -6.30
#